data_AF-A0A3D2NK16-F1
#
_entry.id   AF-A0A3D2NK16-F1
#
_cell.length_a   1.000
_cell.length_b   1.000
_cell.length_c   1.000
_cell.angle_alpha   90.00
_cell.angle_beta   90.00
_cell.angle_gamma   90.00
#
_symmetry.space_group_name_H-M   'P 1'
#
loop_
_entity.id
_entity.type
_entity.pdbx_description
1 polymer ?
#
loop_
_entity_poly.entity_id
_entity_poly.type
_entity_poly.pdbx_seq_one_letter_code
_entity_poly.pdbx_strand_id
1 'polypeptide(L)'
;HSIFQSITWMRRGMRTLRVNCVDGITANRERLGTMVGSSVGVITALTPFIGYAAAAALAKTALLTGRNVGDLVVEAGLMSRDDVDKQLSPARLSGLEASTRAIPVITATGDVDGN
;
A
#
# COMPACT_ATOMS: atom_id res chain seq x y z
N HIS A 1 -45.19 -15.98 -14.02
CA HIS A 1 -44.63 -17.21 -13.42
C HIS A 1 -43.09 -17.14 -13.27
N SER A 2 -42.33 -16.68 -14.28
CA SER A 2 -40.86 -16.66 -14.24
C SER A 2 -40.22 -15.76 -13.18
N ILE A 3 -40.77 -14.58 -12.89
CA ILE A 3 -40.18 -13.63 -11.92
C ILE A 3 -40.16 -14.20 -10.50
N PHE A 4 -41.27 -14.81 -10.06
CA PHE A 4 -41.35 -15.43 -8.72
C PHE A 4 -40.40 -16.63 -8.57
N GLN A 5 -40.19 -17.39 -9.65
CA GLN A 5 -39.22 -18.49 -9.68
C GLN A 5 -37.78 -17.96 -9.59
N SER A 6 -37.43 -16.94 -10.38
CA SER A 6 -36.10 -16.32 -10.34
C SER A 6 -35.77 -15.72 -8.98
N ILE A 7 -36.72 -15.04 -8.33
CA ILE A 7 -36.54 -14.51 -6.96
C ILE A 7 -36.27 -15.64 -5.97
N THR A 8 -36.99 -16.75 -6.10
CA THR A 8 -36.82 -17.91 -5.22
C THR A 8 -35.44 -18.55 -5.38
N TRP A 9 -34.97 -18.72 -6.62
CA TRP A 9 -33.63 -19.26 -6.90
C TRP A 9 -32.52 -18.31 -6.44
N MET A 10 -32.66 -17.01 -6.68
CA MET A 10 -31.68 -16.02 -6.21
C MET A 10 -31.56 -16.02 -4.68
N ARG A 11 -32.69 -16.05 -3.97
CA ARG A 11 -32.70 -16.14 -2.51
C ARG A 11 -31.97 -17.40 -2.01
N ARG A 12 -32.23 -18.54 -2.64
CA ARG A 12 -31.56 -19.81 -2.30
C ARG A 12 -30.07 -19.74 -2.61
N GLY A 13 -29.68 -19.22 -3.77
CA GLY A 13 -28.29 -19.03 -4.17
C GLY A 13 -27.52 -18.13 -3.20
N MET A 14 -28.09 -16.99 -2.81
CA MET A 14 -27.50 -16.09 -1.81
C MET A 14 -27.32 -16.77 -0.45
N ARG A 15 -28.30 -17.58 -0.01
CA ARG A 15 -28.18 -18.34 1.25
C ARG A 15 -27.07 -19.38 1.17
N THR A 16 -26.99 -20.12 0.07
CA THR A 16 -25.94 -21.13 -0.15
C THR A 16 -24.56 -20.49 -0.19
N LEU A 17 -24.40 -19.34 -0.87
CA LEU A 17 -23.15 -18.60 -0.93
C LEU A 17 -22.71 -18.11 0.46
N ARG A 18 -23.64 -17.57 1.25
CA ARG A 18 -23.34 -17.12 2.61
C ARG A 18 -22.80 -18.27 3.47
N VAL A 19 -23.55 -19.37 3.57
CA VAL A 19 -23.24 -20.46 4.51
C VAL A 19 -22.04 -21.28 4.07
N ASN A 20 -21.89 -21.58 2.77
CA ASN A 20 -20.87 -22.51 2.29
C ASN A 20 -19.60 -21.82 1.76
N CYS A 21 -19.57 -20.49 1.73
CA CYS A 21 -18.40 -19.75 1.26
C CYS A 21 -18.09 -18.57 2.20
N VAL A 22 -18.97 -17.57 2.27
CA VAL A 22 -18.66 -16.29 2.96
C VAL A 22 -18.35 -16.49 4.45
N ASP A 23 -19.17 -17.27 5.16
CA ASP A 23 -19.01 -17.48 6.61
C ASP A 23 -17.68 -18.19 6.95
N GLY A 24 -17.05 -18.87 5.97
CA GLY A 24 -15.77 -19.58 6.14
C GLY A 24 -14.56 -18.87 5.56
N ILE A 25 -14.69 -17.65 5.02
CA ILE A 25 -13.55 -16.94 4.42
C ILE A 25 -12.54 -16.57 5.50
N THR A 26 -11.32 -17.09 5.38
CA THR A 26 -10.18 -16.72 6.23
C THR A 26 -9.09 -16.05 5.40
N ALA A 27 -8.50 -14.98 5.94
CA ALA A 27 -7.38 -14.30 5.29
C ALA A 27 -6.07 -15.09 5.48
N ASN A 28 -5.37 -15.38 4.38
CA ASN A 28 -3.99 -15.88 4.44
C ASN A 28 -3.04 -14.70 4.70
N ARG A 29 -2.74 -14.45 5.98
CA ARG A 29 -1.95 -13.29 6.42
C ARG A 29 -0.52 -13.29 5.88
N GLU A 30 0.11 -14.46 5.80
CA GLU A 30 1.49 -14.60 5.32
C GLU A 30 1.60 -14.16 3.86
N ARG A 31 0.76 -14.74 2.99
CA ARG A 31 0.74 -14.39 1.57
C ARG A 31 0.40 -12.93 1.34
N LEU A 32 -0.55 -12.39 2.12
CA LEU A 32 -0.93 -10.98 2.03
C LEU A 32 0.23 -10.06 2.45
N GLY A 33 0.99 -10.42 3.49
CA GLY A 33 2.18 -9.67 3.91
C GLY A 33 3.25 -9.62 2.81
N THR A 34 3.56 -10.76 2.19
CA THR A 34 4.49 -10.81 1.05
C THR A 34 4.00 -9.99 -0.13
N MET A 35 2.71 -10.08 -0.47
CA MET A 35 2.13 -9.30 -1.57
C MET A 35 2.24 -7.80 -1.32
N VAL A 36 1.96 -7.33 -0.10
CA VAL A 36 2.13 -5.92 0.27
C VAL A 36 3.60 -5.51 0.15
N GLY A 37 4.54 -6.26 0.72
CA GLY A 37 5.97 -5.92 0.64
C GLY A 37 6.54 -5.88 -0.80
N SER A 38 6.01 -6.71 -1.69
CA SER A 38 6.40 -6.75 -3.11
C SER A 38 5.70 -5.72 -3.99
N SER A 39 4.65 -5.07 -3.49
CA SER A 39 3.82 -4.19 -4.31
C SER A 39 4.52 -2.84 -4.53
N VAL A 40 4.79 -2.51 -5.79
CA VAL A 40 5.38 -1.22 -6.20
C VAL A 40 4.49 -0.04 -5.76
N GLY A 41 3.18 -0.24 -5.61
CA GLY A 41 2.26 0.80 -5.15
C GLY A 41 2.57 1.32 -3.74
N VAL A 42 3.26 0.52 -2.92
CA VAL A 42 3.65 0.87 -1.56
C VAL A 42 4.67 2.01 -1.53
N ILE A 43 5.41 2.23 -2.61
CA ILE A 43 6.35 3.36 -2.72
C ILE A 43 5.66 4.72 -2.67
N THR A 44 4.38 4.79 -3.03
CA THR A 44 3.60 6.04 -3.02
C THR A 44 3.43 6.59 -1.61
N ALA A 45 3.39 5.71 -0.60
CA ALA A 45 3.39 6.11 0.80
C ALA A 45 4.73 6.73 1.24
N LEU A 46 5.82 6.41 0.54
CA LEU A 46 7.17 6.89 0.83
C LEU A 46 7.52 8.17 0.05
N THR A 47 6.82 8.45 -1.06
CA THR A 47 7.03 9.64 -1.91
C THR A 47 7.11 10.96 -1.14
N PRO A 48 6.29 11.24 -0.11
CA PRO A 48 6.39 12.49 0.66
C PRO A 48 7.68 12.63 1.48
N PHE A 49 8.35 11.52 1.79
CA PHE A 49 9.54 11.50 2.65
C PHE A 49 10.83 11.48 1.83
N ILE A 50 10.86 10.72 0.72
CA ILE A 50 12.06 10.54 -0.11
C ILE A 50 12.06 11.42 -1.38
N GLY A 51 10.94 12.08 -1.69
CA GLY A 51 10.75 12.88 -2.90
C GLY A 51 10.39 12.07 -4.15
N TYR A 52 9.74 12.73 -5.11
CA TYR A 52 9.20 12.07 -6.31
C TYR A 52 10.28 11.42 -7.20
N ALA A 53 11.41 12.10 -7.41
CA ALA A 53 12.46 11.60 -8.30
C ALA A 53 13.10 10.29 -7.77
N ALA A 54 13.42 10.25 -6.47
CA ALA A 54 13.98 9.06 -5.83
C ALA A 54 12.96 7.92 -5.76
N ALA A 55 11.70 8.24 -5.42
CA ALA A 55 10.61 7.26 -5.43
C ALA A 55 10.40 6.65 -6.82
N ALA A 56 10.37 7.45 -7.88
CA ALA A 56 10.19 6.94 -9.25
C ALA A 56 11.36 6.04 -9.71
N ALA A 57 12.60 6.41 -9.37
CA ALA A 57 13.77 5.60 -9.68
C ALA A 57 13.73 4.23 -8.97
N LEU A 58 13.42 4.24 -7.67
CA LEU A 58 13.30 3.03 -6.86
C LEU A 58 12.12 2.16 -7.29
N ALA A 59 10.99 2.76 -7.70
CA ALA A 59 9.84 2.03 -8.23
C ALA A 59 10.21 1.24 -9.49
N LYS A 60 10.96 1.88 -10.40
CA LYS A 60 11.45 1.25 -11.62
C LYS A 60 12.42 0.11 -11.31
N THR A 61 13.33 0.31 -10.36
CA THR A 61 14.28 -0.73 -9.93
C THR A 61 13.57 -1.91 -9.26
N ALA A 62 12.59 -1.65 -8.40
CA ALA A 62 11.78 -2.70 -7.77
C ALA A 62 11.01 -3.53 -8.81
N LEU A 63 10.44 -2.87 -9.83
CA LEU A 63 9.72 -3.55 -10.91
C LEU A 63 10.64 -4.42 -11.77
N LEU A 64 11.86 -3.95 -12.07
CA LEU A 64 12.83 -4.68 -12.89
C LEU A 64 13.49 -5.85 -12.15
N THR A 65 13.71 -5.70 -10.83
CA THR A 65 14.44 -6.67 -10.02
C THR A 65 13.54 -7.60 -9.21
N GLY A 66 12.25 -7.27 -9.07
CA GLY A 66 11.30 -8.01 -8.22
C GLY A 66 11.62 -7.93 -6.72
N ARG A 67 12.51 -7.03 -6.31
CA ARG A 67 12.94 -6.87 -4.92
C ARG A 67 11.94 -6.03 -4.11
N ASN A 68 11.94 -6.22 -2.80
CA ASN A 68 11.09 -5.48 -1.88
C ASN A 68 11.47 -3.99 -1.88
N VAL A 69 10.48 -3.11 -1.99
CA VAL A 69 10.67 -1.65 -2.01
C VAL A 69 11.29 -1.16 -0.70
N GLY A 70 10.89 -1.71 0.44
CA GLY A 70 11.42 -1.33 1.75
C GLY A 70 12.92 -1.59 1.87
N ASP A 71 13.39 -2.73 1.40
CA ASP A 71 14.82 -3.06 1.45
C ASP A 71 15.63 -2.14 0.52
N LEU A 72 15.12 -1.83 -0.67
CA LEU A 72 15.75 -0.90 -1.62
C LEU A 72 15.86 0.52 -1.05
N VAL A 73 14.89 0.96 -0.26
CA VAL A 73 14.89 2.28 0.40
C VAL A 73 15.93 2.35 1.52
N VAL A 74 16.07 1.27 2.30
CA VAL A 74 17.11 1.15 3.34
C VAL A 74 18.50 1.07 2.72
N GLU A 75 18.67 0.30 1.65
CA GLU A 75 19.94 0.19 0.90
C GLU A 75 20.36 1.52 0.28
N ALA A 76 19.40 2.30 -0.21
CA ALA A 76 19.64 3.64 -0.74
C ALA A 76 19.96 4.67 0.37
N GLY A 77 19.87 4.31 1.65
CA GLY A 77 20.15 5.19 2.78
C GLY A 77 19.14 6.34 2.94
N LEU A 78 17.97 6.23 2.31
CA LEU A 78 16.97 7.31 2.29
C LEU A 78 16.12 7.35 3.56
N MET A 79 16.03 6.23 4.29
CA MET A 79 15.23 6.10 5.50
C MET A 79 15.68 4.90 6.34
N SER A 80 15.47 4.97 7.65
CA SER A 80 15.76 3.86 8.56
C SER A 80 14.76 2.71 8.38
N ARG A 81 15.14 1.49 8.75
CA ARG A 81 14.25 0.33 8.64
C ARG A 81 13.00 0.45 9.52
N ASP A 82 13.15 1.03 10.71
CA ASP A 82 12.05 1.28 11.64
C ASP A 82 11.04 2.27 11.04
N ASP A 83 11.51 3.33 10.37
CA ASP A 83 10.64 4.30 9.71
C ASP A 83 9.94 3.70 8.49
N VAL A 84 10.64 2.88 7.69
CA VAL A 84 10.03 2.11 6.60
C VAL A 84 8.90 1.24 7.13
N ASP A 85 9.17 0.40 8.12
CA ASP A 85 8.17 -0.54 8.66
C ASP A 85 6.96 0.20 9.27
N LYS A 86 7.21 1.37 9.88
CA LYS A 86 6.14 2.23 10.39
C LYS A 86 5.26 2.79 9.27
N GLN A 87 5.86 3.31 8.20
CA GLN A 87 5.12 3.90 7.08
C GLN A 87 4.43 2.83 6.23
N LEU A 88 5.02 1.65 6.10
CA LEU A 88 4.47 0.51 5.35
C LEU A 88 3.50 -0.35 6.17
N SER A 89 3.13 0.11 7.36
CA SER A 89 2.17 -0.60 8.20
C SER A 89 0.80 -0.75 7.52
N PRO A 90 0.15 -1.92 7.61
CA PRO A 90 -1.15 -2.17 6.96
C PRO A 90 -2.24 -1.17 7.35
N ALA A 91 -2.20 -0.64 8.58
CA ALA A 91 -3.15 0.36 9.06
C ALA A 91 -3.03 1.71 8.30
N ARG A 92 -1.80 2.13 7.97
CA ARG A 92 -1.58 3.35 7.17
C ARG A 92 -1.96 3.16 5.71
N LEU A 93 -1.59 2.02 5.13
CA LEU A 93 -1.88 1.72 3.72
C LEU A 93 -3.38 1.55 3.45
N SER A 94 -4.16 1.11 4.46
CA SER A 94 -5.62 0.97 4.38
C SER A 94 -6.39 2.23 4.79
N GLY A 95 -5.70 3.31 5.18
CA GLY A 95 -6.33 4.57 5.58
C GLY A 95 -6.97 4.57 6.97
N LEU A 96 -6.70 3.57 7.81
CA LEU A 96 -7.14 3.54 9.22
C LEU A 96 -6.36 4.54 10.08
N GLU A 97 -5.13 4.86 9.68
CA GLU A 97 -4.34 5.97 10.23
C GLU A 97 -4.14 7.04 9.15
N ALA A 98 -4.73 8.23 9.35
CA ALA A 98 -4.53 9.36 8.44
C ALA A 98 -3.09 9.90 8.58
N SER A 99 -2.21 9.55 7.63
CA SER A 99 -0.83 10.05 7.57
C SER A 99 -0.69 11.36 6.77
N THR A 100 -1.77 12.05 6.44
CA THR A 100 -1.67 13.38 5.81
C THR A 100 -1.49 14.45 6.89
N ARG A 101 -0.29 14.52 7.49
CA ARG A 101 0.19 15.85 7.93
C ARG A 101 0.49 16.63 6.66
N ALA A 102 0.13 17.91 6.66
CA ALA A 102 0.39 18.82 5.54
C ALA A 102 1.82 18.64 5.04
N ILE A 103 1.98 18.50 3.72
CA ILE A 103 3.29 18.51 3.06
C ILE A 103 3.99 19.80 3.52
N PRO A 104 5.06 19.75 4.34
CA PRO A 104 5.83 20.95 4.59
C PRO A 104 6.46 21.29 3.24
N VAL A 105 6.08 22.44 2.69
CA VAL A 105 6.75 23.02 1.53
C VAL A 105 8.22 23.11 1.90
N ILE A 106 9.05 22.35 1.20
CA ILE A 106 10.50 22.45 1.31
C ILE A 106 10.84 23.84 0.75
N THR A 107 10.90 24.87 1.61
CA THR A 107 11.49 26.14 1.24
C THR A 107 12.96 25.86 0.97
N ALA A 108 13.34 25.85 -0.29
CA ALA A 108 14.73 25.81 -0.70
C ALA A 108 15.46 26.98 -0.02
N THR A 109 16.30 26.68 0.96
CA THR A 109 17.31 27.61 1.46
C THR A 109 18.58 27.37 0.67
N GLY A 110 18.93 28.36 -0.14
CA GLY A 110 20.28 28.69 -0.59
C GLY A 110 20.22 30.20 -0.82
N ASP A 111 20.44 31.01 0.21
CA ASP A 111 21.76 31.45 0.65
C ASP A 111 22.59 32.04 -0.50
N VAL A 112 22.59 33.38 -0.56
CA VAL A 112 23.66 34.17 -1.18
C VAL A 112 23.93 35.33 -0.23
N ASP A 113 24.79 35.07 0.75
CA ASP A 113 25.50 36.11 1.49
C ASP A 113 26.52 36.82 0.57
N GLY A 114 26.44 38.15 0.52
CA GLY A 114 27.59 39.06 0.54
C GLY A 114 28.49 39.23 -0.70
N ASN A 115 28.16 40.24 -1.54
CA ASN A 115 29.07 41.33 -1.94
C ASN A 115 28.29 42.49 -2.57
#